data_AF-A0A558C2Y1-F1
#
_entry.id   AF-A0A558C2Y1-F1
#
_cell.length_a   1.000
_cell.length_b   1.000
_cell.length_c   1.000
_cell.angle_alpha   90.00
_cell.angle_beta   90.00
_cell.angle_gamma   90.00
#
_symmetry.space_group_name_H-M   'P 1'
#
loop_
_entity.id
_entity.type
_entity.pdbx_description
1 polymer ?
#
loop_
_entity_poly.entity_id
_entity_poly.type
_entity_poly.pdbx_seq_one_letter_code
_entity_poly.pdbx_strand_id
1 'polypeptide(L)'
;MPAHSSAPNPAALPSLTDFASFYLYGLTNNPYQQSTDLERFGQLYRLVIGEHGGVGLASSFHPYQLVNPAGVTVWYAAYAQLYAQPDRAALFEAMADEQARFVVAPPASFSEFHVWPDTRLTSPENPVFSHYIPFVLPFLVRKGPAPLRWDAELANADGEPARLQPYLDAVNQAIRFVQPSPAFVLGFGEFDEQQPERLIERFMECRAMLLSQ
;
A
#
# COMPACT_ATOMS: atom_id res chain seq x y z
N MET A 1 23.36 42.62 -29.71
CA MET A 1 23.55 41.35 -29.00
C MET A 1 22.23 40.97 -28.36
N PRO A 2 21.51 39.94 -28.86
CA PRO A 2 20.28 39.52 -28.22
C PRO A 2 20.62 38.71 -26.96
N ALA A 3 19.96 39.07 -25.86
CA ALA A 3 20.05 38.37 -24.59
C ALA A 3 19.50 36.94 -24.74
N HIS A 4 20.29 35.96 -24.28
CA HIS A 4 19.83 34.59 -24.11
C HIS A 4 18.80 34.56 -22.97
N SER A 5 17.52 34.53 -23.31
CA SER A 5 16.52 33.98 -22.39
C SER A 5 16.77 32.48 -22.28
N SER A 6 17.40 32.06 -21.19
CA SER A 6 17.44 30.66 -20.77
C SER A 6 16.01 30.24 -20.45
N ALA A 7 15.43 29.40 -21.30
CA ALA A 7 14.20 28.67 -20.98
C ALA A 7 14.41 27.88 -19.68
N PRO A 8 13.41 27.79 -18.79
CA PRO A 8 13.50 26.90 -17.64
C PRO A 8 13.70 25.47 -18.14
N ASN A 9 14.73 24.81 -17.61
CA ASN A 9 15.02 23.41 -17.83
C ASN A 9 13.75 22.61 -17.44
N PRO A 10 13.17 21.74 -18.30
CA PRO A 10 12.05 20.92 -17.87
C PRO A 10 12.53 20.08 -16.68
N ALA A 11 11.89 20.26 -15.52
CA ALA A 11 12.17 19.42 -14.37
C ALA A 11 12.05 17.96 -14.83
N ALA A 12 13.10 17.16 -14.60
CA ALA A 12 13.05 15.75 -14.92
C ALA A 12 11.85 15.12 -14.20
N LEU A 13 11.09 14.27 -14.91
CA LEU A 13 9.97 13.57 -14.30
C LEU A 13 10.46 12.79 -13.06
N PRO A 14 9.65 12.73 -11.98
CA PRO A 14 9.98 11.94 -10.80
C PRO A 14 10.37 10.51 -11.18
N SER A 15 11.42 10.03 -10.55
CA SER A 15 11.91 8.66 -10.63
C SER A 15 11.26 7.79 -9.55
N LEU A 16 11.39 6.46 -9.65
CA LEU A 16 10.89 5.55 -8.62
C LEU A 16 11.48 5.85 -7.22
N THR A 17 12.73 6.33 -7.14
CA THR A 17 13.39 6.64 -5.87
C THR A 17 12.77 7.83 -5.14
N ASP A 18 11.98 8.64 -5.83
CA ASP A 18 11.18 9.74 -5.25
C ASP A 18 9.90 9.24 -4.56
N PHE A 19 9.65 7.93 -4.61
CA PHE A 19 8.52 7.27 -3.96
C PHE A 19 8.97 6.29 -2.87
N ALA A 20 8.04 5.97 -1.98
CA ALA A 20 8.16 4.95 -0.95
C ALA A 20 7.00 3.95 -1.07
N SER A 21 7.29 2.68 -0.75
CA SER A 21 6.37 1.56 -0.88
C SER A 21 5.68 1.31 0.45
N PHE A 22 4.47 1.79 0.63
CA PHE A 22 3.69 1.58 1.86
C PHE A 22 2.62 0.52 1.69
N TYR A 23 2.11 0.03 2.81
CA TYR A 23 0.96 -0.84 2.85
C TYR A 23 0.14 -0.71 4.14
N LEU A 24 -1.14 -1.03 3.99
CA LEU A 24 -2.01 -1.47 5.07
C LEU A 24 -2.02 -3.01 5.07
N TYR A 25 -1.96 -3.64 6.25
CA TYR A 25 -2.02 -5.10 6.36
C TYR A 25 -3.07 -5.55 7.37
N GLY A 26 -3.61 -6.74 7.15
CA GLY A 26 -4.73 -7.25 7.95
C GLY A 26 -5.04 -8.72 7.68
N LEU A 27 -6.15 -9.19 8.25
CA LEU A 27 -6.62 -10.57 8.12
C LEU A 27 -8.01 -10.60 7.49
N THR A 28 -8.25 -11.60 6.65
CA THR A 28 -9.47 -11.79 5.87
C THR A 28 -9.74 -13.27 5.62
N ASN A 29 -10.82 -13.62 4.95
CA ASN A 29 -11.05 -14.95 4.40
C ASN A 29 -10.74 -15.03 2.89
N ASN A 30 -10.47 -13.90 2.22
CA ASN A 30 -10.05 -13.87 0.82
C ASN A 30 -9.05 -12.72 0.56
N PRO A 31 -7.74 -13.02 0.45
CA PRO A 31 -6.69 -12.01 0.42
C PRO A 31 -6.55 -11.31 -0.93
N TYR A 32 -6.95 -11.98 -2.03
CA TYR A 32 -6.87 -11.42 -3.37
C TYR A 32 -8.26 -10.95 -3.83
N GLN A 33 -8.50 -9.66 -3.65
CA GLN A 33 -9.73 -9.00 -4.08
C GLN A 33 -9.40 -7.77 -4.90
N GLN A 34 -10.20 -7.51 -5.93
CA GLN A 34 -10.08 -6.34 -6.78
C GLN A 34 -11.36 -5.51 -6.71
N SER A 35 -11.24 -4.20 -6.85
CA SER A 35 -12.39 -3.32 -6.94
C SER A 35 -12.16 -2.26 -8.01
N THR A 36 -13.22 -1.88 -8.70
CA THR A 36 -13.19 -0.82 -9.72
C THR A 36 -13.64 0.54 -9.15
N ASP A 37 -13.94 0.62 -7.86
CA ASP A 37 -14.38 1.84 -7.18
C ASP A 37 -13.17 2.75 -6.87
N LEU A 38 -12.74 3.50 -7.89
CA LEU A 38 -11.57 4.39 -7.81
C LEU A 38 -11.77 5.52 -6.79
N GLU A 39 -13.00 6.00 -6.62
CA GLU A 39 -13.31 7.06 -5.67
C GLU A 39 -13.06 6.58 -4.24
N ARG A 40 -13.53 5.38 -3.90
CA ARG A 40 -13.27 4.78 -2.58
C ARG A 40 -11.81 4.45 -2.35
N PHE A 41 -11.06 4.05 -3.38
CA PHE A 41 -9.60 3.94 -3.27
C PHE A 41 -8.95 5.29 -2.95
N GLY A 42 -9.38 6.37 -3.60
CA GLY A 42 -8.91 7.72 -3.29
C GLY A 42 -9.22 8.15 -1.85
N GLN A 43 -10.42 7.83 -1.36
CA GLN A 43 -10.82 8.09 0.03
C GLN A 43 -9.98 7.29 1.02
N LEU A 44 -9.79 5.98 0.78
CA LEU A 44 -8.96 5.12 1.61
C LEU A 44 -7.50 5.60 1.62
N TYR A 45 -6.96 5.94 0.45
CA TYR A 45 -5.61 6.48 0.34
C TYR A 45 -5.46 7.74 1.22
N ARG A 46 -6.39 8.71 1.12
CA ARG A 46 -6.32 9.93 1.95
C ARG A 46 -6.44 9.61 3.44
N LEU A 47 -7.30 8.67 3.81
CA LEU A 47 -7.48 8.25 5.19
C LEU A 47 -6.20 7.62 5.78
N VAL A 48 -5.46 6.85 4.98
CA VAL A 48 -4.29 6.08 5.44
C VAL A 48 -2.98 6.85 5.29
N ILE A 49 -2.79 7.48 4.13
CA ILE A 49 -1.54 8.16 3.74
C ILE A 49 -1.61 9.67 4.02
N GLY A 50 -2.76 10.30 3.85
CA GLY A 50 -2.94 11.75 3.99
C GLY A 50 -2.84 12.51 2.67
N GLU A 51 -2.20 13.67 2.70
CA GLU A 51 -2.17 14.60 1.56
C GLU A 51 -1.16 14.23 0.48
N HIS A 52 -0.19 13.36 0.75
CA HIS A 52 0.82 12.96 -0.24
C HIS A 52 0.21 12.49 -1.58
N GLY A 53 0.75 12.98 -2.69
CA GLY A 53 0.46 12.40 -4.00
C GLY A 53 1.00 10.98 -4.13
N GLY A 54 0.40 10.16 -4.99
CA GLY A 54 0.87 8.80 -5.22
C GLY A 54 -0.11 7.90 -5.97
N VAL A 55 0.15 6.60 -5.91
CA VAL A 55 -0.59 5.56 -6.62
C VAL A 55 -1.18 4.57 -5.62
N GLY A 56 -2.50 4.42 -5.65
CA GLY A 56 -3.19 3.30 -5.02
C GLY A 56 -3.28 2.12 -5.98
N LEU A 57 -3.19 0.89 -5.47
CA LEU A 57 -3.45 -0.30 -6.27
C LEU A 57 -4.88 -0.77 -6.03
N ALA A 58 -5.60 -1.03 -7.12
CA ALA A 58 -7.01 -1.39 -7.12
C ALA A 58 -7.25 -2.85 -6.67
N SER A 59 -6.36 -3.38 -5.82
CA SER A 59 -6.38 -4.77 -5.39
C SER A 59 -5.70 -4.95 -4.04
N SER A 60 -6.17 -5.96 -3.34
CA SER A 60 -5.52 -6.53 -2.16
C SER A 60 -4.81 -7.82 -2.54
N PHE A 61 -3.79 -8.16 -1.78
CA PHE A 61 -2.90 -9.28 -2.05
C PHE A 61 -2.61 -10.05 -0.78
N HIS A 62 -2.40 -11.35 -0.91
CA HIS A 62 -1.62 -12.10 0.06
C HIS A 62 -0.15 -11.60 0.01
N PRO A 63 0.60 -11.59 1.13
CA PRO A 63 2.02 -11.20 1.13
C PRO A 63 2.86 -11.90 0.04
N TYR A 64 2.63 -13.19 -0.18
CA TYR A 64 3.32 -13.98 -1.22
C TYR A 64 2.91 -13.66 -2.66
N GLN A 65 1.99 -12.72 -2.86
CA GLN A 65 1.61 -12.19 -4.17
C GLN A 65 2.24 -10.81 -4.44
N LEU A 66 3.03 -10.24 -3.52
CA LEU A 66 3.56 -8.88 -3.68
C LEU A 66 4.77 -8.79 -4.61
N VAL A 67 5.42 -9.92 -4.88
CA VAL A 67 6.60 -10.03 -5.75
C VAL A 67 6.33 -11.16 -6.74
N ASN A 68 6.46 -10.87 -8.04
CA ASN A 68 6.24 -11.86 -9.09
C ASN A 68 7.50 -12.72 -9.34
N PRO A 69 7.44 -13.76 -10.19
CA PRO A 69 8.58 -14.66 -10.42
C PRO A 69 9.82 -14.00 -11.04
N ALA A 70 9.66 -12.82 -11.65
CA ALA A 70 10.76 -12.03 -12.18
C ALA A 70 11.41 -11.11 -11.12
N GLY A 71 10.97 -11.18 -9.86
CA GLY A 71 11.43 -10.32 -8.78
C GLY A 71 10.83 -8.92 -8.81
N VAL A 72 9.81 -8.68 -9.64
CA VAL A 72 9.17 -7.35 -9.75
C VAL A 72 8.08 -7.22 -8.69
N THR A 73 8.13 -6.12 -7.94
CA THR A 73 7.15 -5.83 -6.90
C THR A 73 5.87 -5.19 -7.46
N VAL A 74 4.75 -5.33 -6.74
CA VAL A 74 3.49 -4.66 -7.10
C VAL A 74 3.64 -3.13 -7.18
N TRP A 75 4.48 -2.55 -6.32
CA TRP A 75 4.79 -1.11 -6.32
C TRP A 75 5.56 -0.68 -7.57
N TYR A 76 6.58 -1.45 -7.98
CA TYR A 76 7.28 -1.19 -9.23
C TYR A 76 6.34 -1.28 -10.43
N ALA A 77 5.48 -2.30 -10.47
CA ALA A 77 4.50 -2.45 -11.53
C ALA A 77 3.51 -1.27 -11.58
N ALA A 78 3.10 -0.74 -10.42
CA ALA A 78 2.25 0.44 -10.34
C ALA A 78 2.95 1.70 -10.86
N TYR A 79 4.21 1.91 -10.49
CA TYR A 79 5.04 3.00 -11.03
C TYR A 79 5.19 2.91 -12.55
N ALA A 80 5.50 1.72 -13.07
CA ALA A 80 5.64 1.51 -14.51
C ALA A 80 4.35 1.83 -15.27
N GLN A 81 3.18 1.49 -14.70
CA GLN A 81 1.88 1.84 -15.28
C GLN A 81 1.59 3.34 -15.27
N LEU A 82 1.94 4.05 -14.19
CA LEU A 82 1.88 5.51 -14.13
C LEU A 82 2.79 6.13 -15.19
N TYR A 83 4.03 5.65 -15.30
CA TYR A 83 5.02 6.14 -16.25
C TYR A 83 4.65 5.84 -17.72
N ALA A 84 3.83 4.83 -17.97
CA ALA A 84 3.34 4.50 -19.31
C ALA A 84 2.16 5.38 -19.76
N GLN A 85 1.55 6.19 -18.88
CA GLN A 85 0.41 7.03 -19.25
C GLN A 85 0.80 8.10 -20.29
N PRO A 86 -0.04 8.35 -21.32
CA PRO A 86 0.21 9.40 -22.31
C PRO A 86 0.39 10.80 -21.72
N ASP A 87 -0.33 11.09 -20.64
CA ASP A 87 -0.38 12.37 -19.91
C ASP A 87 0.47 12.35 -18.61
N ARG A 88 1.40 11.39 -18.48
CA ARG A 88 2.21 11.20 -17.25
C ARG A 88 2.83 12.47 -16.67
N ALA A 89 3.24 13.43 -17.51
CA ALA A 89 3.84 14.67 -17.04
C ALA A 89 2.86 15.48 -16.18
N ALA A 90 1.61 15.61 -16.64
CA ALA A 90 0.55 16.28 -15.89
C ALA A 90 0.15 15.48 -14.64
N LEU A 91 0.14 14.14 -14.71
CA LEU A 91 -0.12 13.29 -13.54
C LEU A 91 0.96 13.48 -12.46
N PHE A 92 2.23 13.49 -12.83
CA PHE A 92 3.33 13.72 -11.88
C PHE A 92 3.31 15.14 -11.30
N GLU A 93 2.97 16.15 -12.09
CA GLU A 93 2.79 17.53 -11.62
C GLU A 93 1.64 17.62 -10.61
N ALA A 94 0.48 17.04 -10.92
CA ALA A 94 -0.67 17.04 -10.01
C ALA A 94 -0.43 16.21 -8.73
N MET A 95 0.38 15.15 -8.78
CA MET A 95 0.87 14.45 -7.59
C MET A 95 1.84 15.31 -6.78
N ALA A 96 2.58 16.19 -7.45
CA ALA A 96 3.57 17.03 -6.78
C ALA A 96 2.94 18.09 -5.90
N ASP A 97 1.77 18.58 -6.31
CA ASP A 97 0.94 19.53 -5.57
C ASP A 97 0.03 18.85 -4.53
N GLU A 98 0.23 17.55 -4.24
CA GLU A 98 -0.56 16.77 -3.28
C GLU A 98 -2.05 16.59 -3.69
N GLN A 99 -2.39 16.88 -4.95
CA GLN A 99 -3.78 16.92 -5.42
C GLN A 99 -4.22 15.65 -6.15
N ALA A 100 -3.31 14.92 -6.80
CA ALA A 100 -3.66 13.75 -7.60
C ALA A 100 -3.27 12.42 -6.95
N ARG A 101 -4.20 11.47 -7.05
CA ARG A 101 -4.03 10.07 -6.68
C ARG A 101 -4.40 9.26 -7.90
N PHE A 102 -3.46 8.47 -8.40
CA PHE A 102 -3.71 7.57 -9.52
C PHE A 102 -4.05 6.19 -8.99
N VAL A 103 -4.96 5.48 -9.63
CA VAL A 103 -5.34 4.12 -9.21
C VAL A 103 -5.13 3.18 -10.38
N VAL A 104 -4.39 2.10 -10.15
CA VAL A 104 -4.04 1.10 -11.18
C VAL A 104 -4.54 -0.28 -10.80
N ALA A 105 -4.98 -1.04 -11.78
CA ALA A 105 -5.13 -2.49 -11.61
C ALA A 105 -3.75 -3.14 -11.65
N PRO A 106 -3.42 -4.08 -10.74
CA PRO A 106 -2.19 -4.84 -10.87
C PRO A 106 -2.23 -5.72 -12.13
N PRO A 107 -1.08 -5.99 -12.75
CA PRO A 107 -0.98 -7.02 -13.78
C PRO A 107 -1.45 -8.39 -13.27
N ALA A 108 -1.99 -9.22 -14.17
CA ALA A 108 -2.44 -10.57 -13.84
C ALA A 108 -1.33 -11.47 -13.28
N SER A 109 -0.05 -11.14 -13.49
CA SER A 109 1.09 -11.89 -12.94
C SER A 109 1.17 -11.88 -11.40
N PHE A 110 0.37 -11.05 -10.73
CA PHE A 110 0.28 -11.01 -9.26
C PHE A 110 -0.92 -11.79 -8.69
N SER A 111 -1.69 -12.52 -9.52
CA SER A 111 -2.84 -13.29 -9.03
C SER A 111 -2.46 -14.61 -8.36
N GLU A 112 -1.26 -15.14 -8.62
CA GLU A 112 -0.79 -16.41 -8.07
C GLU A 112 0.19 -16.21 -6.91
N PHE A 113 0.24 -17.18 -5.99
CA PHE A 113 1.25 -17.19 -4.94
C PHE A 113 2.61 -17.50 -5.55
N HIS A 114 3.60 -16.69 -5.18
CA HIS A 114 4.96 -16.85 -5.65
C HIS A 114 5.87 -17.36 -4.53
N VAL A 115 6.98 -17.96 -4.91
CA VAL A 115 7.90 -18.61 -3.96
C VAL A 115 8.64 -17.55 -3.17
N TRP A 116 8.31 -17.45 -1.88
CA TRP A 116 9.11 -16.76 -0.88
C TRP A 116 9.92 -17.80 -0.10
N PRO A 117 11.18 -17.51 0.28
CA PRO A 117 11.95 -18.41 1.14
C PRO A 117 11.28 -18.66 2.50
N ASP A 118 10.54 -17.66 3.00
CA ASP A 118 9.74 -17.73 4.21
C ASP A 118 8.33 -18.22 3.89
N THR A 119 7.93 -19.34 4.49
CA THR A 119 6.63 -19.98 4.27
C THR A 119 5.71 -19.91 5.49
N ARG A 120 6.06 -19.16 6.54
CA ARG A 120 5.35 -19.15 7.85
C ARG A 120 3.90 -18.70 7.80
N LEU A 121 3.51 -17.95 6.77
CA LEU A 121 2.11 -17.54 6.53
C LEU A 121 1.26 -18.60 5.81
N THR A 122 1.85 -19.71 5.38
CA THR A 122 1.09 -20.78 4.71
C THR A 122 0.37 -21.66 5.74
N SER A 123 -0.82 -22.12 5.39
CA SER A 123 -1.61 -23.03 6.24
C SER A 123 -0.89 -24.33 6.63
N PRO A 124 -0.07 -24.98 5.76
CA PRO A 124 0.69 -26.15 6.16
C PRO A 124 1.71 -25.89 7.28
N GLU A 125 2.35 -24.72 7.30
CA GLU A 125 3.31 -24.37 8.34
C GLU A 125 2.63 -23.78 9.58
N ASN A 126 1.53 -23.05 9.38
CA ASN A 126 0.80 -22.40 10.47
C ASN A 126 -0.72 -22.44 10.22
N PRO A 127 -1.43 -23.46 10.75
CA PRO A 127 -2.84 -23.70 10.45
C PRO A 127 -3.80 -22.56 10.78
N VAL A 128 -3.43 -21.65 11.69
CA VAL A 128 -4.26 -20.48 12.04
C VAL A 128 -4.55 -19.58 10.83
N PHE A 129 -3.60 -19.51 9.88
CA PHE A 129 -3.75 -18.72 8.66
C PHE A 129 -4.63 -19.40 7.59
N SER A 130 -5.20 -20.57 7.87
CA SER A 130 -6.29 -21.12 7.07
C SER A 130 -7.65 -20.45 7.34
N HIS A 131 -7.78 -19.81 8.50
CA HIS A 131 -9.01 -19.11 8.93
C HIS A 131 -8.83 -17.59 8.94
N TYR A 132 -7.63 -17.13 9.28
CA TYR A 132 -7.25 -15.72 9.30
C TYR A 132 -6.21 -15.47 8.21
N ILE A 133 -6.64 -15.33 6.96
CA ILE A 133 -5.71 -15.24 5.82
C ILE A 133 -5.10 -13.83 5.76
N PRO A 134 -3.76 -13.68 5.73
CA PRO A 134 -3.10 -12.39 5.59
C PRO A 134 -3.45 -11.68 4.29
N PHE A 135 -3.76 -10.37 4.36
CA PHE A 135 -3.87 -9.51 3.20
C PHE A 135 -3.08 -8.21 3.37
N VAL A 136 -2.76 -7.61 2.23
CA VAL A 136 -2.01 -6.36 2.08
C VAL A 136 -2.70 -5.49 1.03
N LEU A 137 -2.87 -4.22 1.35
CA LEU A 137 -3.29 -3.16 0.41
C LEU A 137 -2.10 -2.22 0.19
N PRO A 138 -1.47 -2.26 -1.00
CA PRO A 138 -0.27 -1.48 -1.27
C PRO A 138 -0.58 -0.06 -1.77
N PHE A 139 0.30 0.87 -1.37
CA PHE A 139 0.30 2.28 -1.76
C PHE A 139 1.72 2.68 -2.17
N LEU A 140 1.88 3.30 -3.34
CA LEU A 140 3.14 3.92 -3.75
C LEU A 140 3.02 5.42 -3.51
N VAL A 141 3.79 5.97 -2.58
CA VAL A 141 3.59 7.32 -2.07
C VAL A 141 4.77 8.20 -2.41
N ARG A 142 4.53 9.39 -2.96
CA ARG A 142 5.59 10.36 -3.22
C ARG A 142 6.15 10.88 -1.90
N LYS A 143 7.47 10.81 -1.75
CA LYS A 143 8.17 11.33 -0.56
C LYS A 143 7.94 12.83 -0.44
N GLY A 144 7.66 13.29 0.77
CA GLY A 144 7.36 14.68 1.07
C GLY A 144 7.62 15.00 2.54
N PRO A 145 7.56 16.28 2.92
CA PRO A 145 7.87 16.74 4.27
C PRO A 145 6.71 16.55 5.27
N ALA A 146 5.47 16.39 4.77
CA ALA A 146 4.32 16.13 5.63
C ALA A 146 4.44 14.73 6.29
N PRO A 147 3.95 14.56 7.53
CA PRO A 147 3.82 13.24 8.11
C PRO A 147 2.70 12.45 7.42
N LEU A 148 2.86 11.13 7.32
CA LEU A 148 1.76 10.26 6.91
C LEU A 148 0.60 10.38 7.88
N ARG A 149 -0.63 10.18 7.39
CA ARG A 149 -1.83 10.27 8.25
C ARG A 149 -1.75 9.28 9.40
N TRP A 150 -1.35 8.03 9.17
CA TRP A 150 -1.22 7.06 10.27
C TRP A 150 -0.18 7.50 11.33
N ASP A 151 0.89 8.19 10.93
CA ASP A 151 1.99 8.56 11.84
C ASP A 151 1.49 9.68 12.76
N ALA A 152 0.75 10.62 12.19
CA ALA A 152 0.08 11.66 12.95
C ALA A 152 -0.94 11.09 13.94
N GLU A 153 -1.75 10.09 13.54
CA GLU A 153 -2.72 9.44 14.44
C GLU A 153 -2.02 8.69 15.59
N LEU A 154 -0.94 7.96 15.29
CA LEU A 154 -0.14 7.28 16.31
C LEU A 154 0.49 8.27 17.29
N ALA A 155 1.06 9.37 16.81
CA ALA A 155 1.63 10.41 17.65
C ALA A 155 0.56 11.10 18.52
N ASN A 156 -0.65 11.31 18.00
CA ASN A 156 -1.76 11.93 18.75
C ASN A 156 -2.32 11.02 19.86
N ALA A 157 -2.14 9.71 19.73
CA ALA A 157 -2.57 8.73 20.73
C ALA A 157 -1.48 8.36 21.75
N ASP A 158 -0.32 9.02 21.73
CA ASP A 158 0.82 8.70 22.60
C ASP A 158 0.40 8.50 24.07
N GLY A 159 0.68 7.31 24.60
CA GLY A 159 0.32 6.88 25.96
C GLY A 159 -1.14 6.45 26.18
N GLU A 160 -2.05 6.64 25.23
CA GLU A 160 -3.48 6.29 25.33
C GLU A 160 -3.99 5.54 24.07
N PRO A 161 -3.72 4.22 23.94
CA PRO A 161 -4.10 3.42 22.77
C PRO A 161 -5.59 3.48 22.40
N ALA A 162 -6.47 3.70 23.37
CA ALA A 162 -7.91 3.86 23.15
C ALA A 162 -8.26 5.03 22.21
N ARG A 163 -7.41 6.06 22.12
CA ARG A 163 -7.59 7.19 21.19
C ARG A 163 -7.41 6.81 19.73
N LEU A 164 -6.71 5.70 19.45
CA LEU A 164 -6.51 5.20 18.10
C LEU A 164 -7.74 4.48 17.54
N GLN A 165 -8.65 4.01 18.42
CA GLN A 165 -9.77 3.15 18.05
C GLN A 165 -10.69 3.78 16.98
N PRO A 166 -11.13 5.04 17.09
CA PRO A 166 -11.99 5.64 16.06
C PRO A 166 -11.33 5.69 14.68
N TYR A 167 -10.02 5.92 14.62
CA TYR A 167 -9.26 5.90 13.37
C TYR A 167 -9.19 4.50 12.78
N LEU A 168 -8.89 3.48 13.60
CA LEU A 168 -8.87 2.08 13.16
C LEU A 168 -10.25 1.61 12.70
N ASP A 169 -11.33 2.01 13.37
CA ASP A 169 -12.71 1.71 12.98
C ASP A 169 -13.06 2.36 11.64
N ALA A 170 -12.68 3.62 11.44
CA ALA A 170 -12.85 4.33 10.18
C ALA A 170 -12.11 3.64 9.03
N VAL A 171 -10.87 3.20 9.27
CA VAL A 171 -10.06 2.47 8.28
C VAL A 171 -10.67 1.10 7.98
N ASN A 172 -11.07 0.34 8.99
CA ASN A 172 -11.76 -0.94 8.83
C ASN A 172 -13.07 -0.81 8.04
N GLN A 173 -13.81 0.27 8.24
CA GLN A 173 -15.01 0.57 7.46
C GLN A 173 -14.66 0.98 6.03
N ALA A 174 -13.61 1.78 5.84
CA ALA A 174 -13.17 2.27 4.55
C ALA A 174 -12.66 1.15 3.63
N ILE A 175 -12.09 0.06 4.15
CA ILE A 175 -11.62 -1.04 3.30
C ILE A 175 -12.75 -1.95 2.78
N ARG A 176 -13.99 -1.82 3.29
CA ARG A 176 -15.08 -2.80 3.01
C ARG A 176 -15.45 -2.95 1.54
N PHE A 177 -15.16 -1.97 0.71
CA PHE A 177 -15.44 -2.03 -0.74
C PHE A 177 -14.46 -2.90 -1.52
N VAL A 178 -13.28 -3.18 -0.97
CA VAL A 178 -12.25 -4.06 -1.54
C VAL A 178 -12.05 -5.32 -0.70
N GLN A 179 -12.24 -5.22 0.62
CA GLN A 179 -12.13 -6.31 1.59
C GLN A 179 -13.43 -6.40 2.43
N PRO A 180 -14.48 -7.05 1.89
CA PRO A 180 -15.74 -7.25 2.62
C PRO A 180 -15.55 -8.04 3.92
N SER A 181 -16.56 -8.00 4.80
CA SER A 181 -16.54 -8.81 6.02
C SER A 181 -16.54 -10.31 5.69
N PRO A 182 -15.78 -11.15 6.43
CA PRO A 182 -14.93 -10.82 7.58
C PRO A 182 -13.51 -10.39 7.15
N ALA A 183 -13.19 -9.13 7.41
CA ALA A 183 -11.83 -8.58 7.24
C ALA A 183 -11.56 -7.52 8.30
N PHE A 184 -10.31 -7.43 8.76
CA PHE A 184 -9.89 -6.37 9.68
C PHE A 184 -8.41 -6.02 9.51
N VAL A 185 -8.09 -4.78 9.85
CA VAL A 185 -6.75 -4.19 9.73
C VAL A 185 -5.97 -4.43 11.02
N LEU A 186 -4.74 -4.91 10.87
CA LEU A 186 -3.80 -5.09 11.97
C LEU A 186 -2.89 -3.87 12.13
N GLY A 187 -2.58 -3.19 11.02
CA GLY A 187 -1.77 -1.99 11.06
C GLY A 187 -1.28 -1.57 9.69
N PHE A 188 -0.17 -0.86 9.73
CA PHE A 188 0.43 -0.26 8.56
C PHE A 188 1.96 -0.37 8.58
N GLY A 189 2.60 -0.26 7.41
CA GLY A 189 4.05 -0.32 7.33
C GLY A 189 4.62 0.08 5.98
N GLU A 190 5.93 0.26 5.95
CA GLU A 190 6.74 0.41 4.74
C GLU A 190 7.29 -0.95 4.32
N PHE A 191 7.33 -1.19 3.01
CA PHE A 191 7.91 -2.36 2.39
C PHE A 191 9.36 -2.08 2.02
N ASP A 192 10.26 -2.78 2.69
CA ASP A 192 11.69 -2.77 2.39
C ASP A 192 12.00 -3.98 1.49
N GLU A 193 12.33 -3.73 0.22
CA GLU A 193 12.69 -4.78 -0.73
C GLU A 193 13.95 -5.54 -0.32
N GLN A 194 14.80 -4.97 0.55
CA GLN A 194 15.98 -5.64 1.08
C GLN A 194 15.66 -6.55 2.26
N GLN A 195 14.52 -6.35 2.93
CA GLN A 195 14.07 -7.11 4.09
C GLN A 195 12.56 -7.44 4.00
N PRO A 196 12.13 -8.16 2.94
CA PRO A 196 10.72 -8.49 2.73
C PRO A 196 10.13 -9.35 3.86
N GLU A 197 10.97 -10.10 4.57
CA GLU A 197 10.60 -10.90 5.75
C GLU A 197 9.99 -10.09 6.89
N ARG A 198 10.29 -8.79 7.00
CA ARG A 198 9.68 -7.90 8.01
C ARG A 198 8.16 -7.85 7.90
N LEU A 199 7.62 -7.98 6.69
CA LEU A 199 6.18 -8.08 6.48
C LEU A 199 5.63 -9.36 7.12
N ILE A 200 6.33 -10.48 6.98
CA ILE A 200 5.96 -11.78 7.56
C ILE A 200 6.00 -11.70 9.09
N GLU A 201 7.04 -11.08 9.64
CA GLU A 201 7.20 -10.87 11.09
C GLU A 201 6.00 -10.14 11.70
N ARG A 202 5.50 -9.08 11.06
CA ARG A 202 4.30 -8.35 11.51
C ARG A 202 3.07 -9.24 11.67
N PHE A 203 2.85 -10.20 10.78
CA PHE A 203 1.75 -11.16 10.92
C PHE A 203 2.02 -12.21 12.00
N MET A 204 3.27 -12.63 12.13
CA MET A 204 3.68 -13.60 13.14
C MET A 204 3.62 -13.05 14.57
N GLU A 205 3.82 -11.74 14.76
CA GLU A 205 3.62 -11.06 16.05
C GLU A 205 2.17 -11.19 16.53
N CYS A 206 1.19 -11.13 15.62
CA CYS A 206 -0.22 -11.29 15.96
C CYS A 206 -0.64 -12.75 16.18
N ARG A 207 0.19 -13.73 15.80
CA ARG A 207 -0.15 -15.17 15.83
C ARG A 207 -0.62 -15.62 17.21
N ALA A 208 0.06 -15.20 18.27
CA ALA A 208 -0.27 -15.61 19.63
C ALA A 208 -1.70 -15.20 20.02
N MET A 209 -2.14 -14.02 19.60
CA MET A 209 -3.51 -13.55 19.81
C MET A 209 -4.51 -14.40 19.02
N LEU A 210 -4.20 -14.77 17.78
CA LEU A 210 -5.10 -15.56 16.93
C LEU A 210 -5.30 -16.99 17.43
N LEU A 211 -4.31 -17.56 18.14
CA LEU A 211 -4.41 -18.89 18.76
C LEU A 211 -5.24 -18.91 20.04
N SER A 212 -5.57 -17.73 20.59
CA SER A 212 -6.33 -17.58 21.84
C SER A 212 -7.82 -17.28 21.63
N GLN A 213 -8.25 -17.13 20.37
CA GLN A 213 -9.63 -16.92 19.94
C GLN A 213 -10.28 -18.25 19.59
#